data_AF-A8GDT9-F1
#
_entry.id   AF-A8GDT9-F1
#
_cell.length_a   1.000
_cell.length_b   1.000
_cell.length_c   1.000
_cell.angle_alpha   90.00
_cell.angle_beta   90.00
_cell.angle_gamma   90.00
#
_symmetry.space_group_name_H-M   'P 1'
#
loop_
_entity.id
_entity.type
_entity.pdbx_description
1 polymer ?
#
loop_
_entity_poly.entity_id
_entity_poly.type
_entity_poly.pdbx_seq_one_letter_code
_entity_poly.pdbx_strand_id
1 'polypeptide(L)'
;MIDRQRANKYDNDYHSIHIRREQMNISMNAWLLGKIDDYKFSVRDATVDFYMAEASLRRPECNINHLKRYNNVSLNMANLCLENGDDESYLHALSKLHNRLIVEINNPQRCQLFRVQSYHFARHTLTLICQKYAMEGTWEKANAFQKDFVKRVPFQL
;
A
#
# COMPACT_ATOMS: atom_id res chain seq x y z
N MET A 1 52.89 -40.44 -4.77
CA MET A 1 51.51 -40.89 -5.06
C MET A 1 50.44 -40.25 -4.19
N ILE A 2 50.78 -39.51 -3.12
CA ILE A 2 49.81 -38.97 -2.13
C ILE A 2 49.15 -37.64 -2.58
N ASP A 3 49.78 -36.86 -3.47
CA ASP A 3 49.29 -35.53 -3.85
C ASP A 3 48.08 -35.51 -4.80
N ARG A 4 47.94 -36.51 -5.68
CA ARG A 4 46.81 -36.59 -6.62
C ARG A 4 45.47 -36.87 -5.93
N GLN A 5 45.48 -37.64 -4.84
CA GLN A 5 44.27 -37.93 -4.06
C GLN A 5 43.79 -36.72 -3.26
N ARG A 6 44.72 -35.89 -2.75
CA ARG A 6 44.37 -34.62 -2.10
C ARG A 6 43.81 -33.60 -3.08
N ALA A 7 44.45 -33.41 -4.23
CA ALA A 7 43.98 -32.49 -5.27
C ALA A 7 42.56 -32.84 -5.75
N ASN A 8 42.30 -34.12 -6.04
CA ASN A 8 40.96 -34.58 -6.44
C ASN A 8 39.90 -34.40 -5.36
N LYS A 9 40.27 -34.46 -4.07
CA LYS A 9 39.33 -34.21 -2.97
C LYS A 9 38.95 -32.73 -2.89
N TYR A 10 39.93 -31.83 -3.00
CA TYR A 10 39.69 -30.39 -2.97
C TYR A 10 38.81 -29.94 -4.15
N ASP A 11 39.10 -30.38 -5.38
CA ASP A 11 38.26 -30.03 -6.54
C ASP A 11 36.81 -30.51 -6.40
N ASN A 12 36.61 -31.72 -5.85
CA ASN A 12 35.28 -32.29 -5.64
C ASN A 12 34.51 -31.53 -4.53
N ASP A 13 35.21 -31.13 -3.47
CA ASP A 13 34.63 -30.31 -2.40
C ASP A 13 34.26 -28.90 -2.93
N TYR A 14 35.10 -28.27 -3.76
CA TYR A 14 34.79 -26.98 -4.40
C TYR A 14 33.57 -27.07 -5.33
N HIS A 15 33.49 -28.11 -6.17
CA HIS A 15 32.34 -28.32 -7.05
C HIS A 15 31.05 -28.57 -6.25
N SER A 16 31.10 -29.38 -5.19
CA SER A 16 29.96 -29.64 -4.30
C SER A 16 29.47 -28.36 -3.61
N ILE A 17 30.38 -27.50 -3.14
CA ILE A 17 30.03 -26.20 -2.53
C ILE A 17 29.41 -25.26 -3.55
N HIS A 18 29.93 -25.19 -4.77
CA HIS A 18 29.37 -24.37 -5.84
C HIS A 18 27.96 -24.84 -6.25
N ILE A 19 27.77 -26.14 -6.46
CA ILE A 19 26.47 -26.72 -6.80
C ILE A 19 25.45 -26.46 -5.69
N ARG A 20 25.81 -26.60 -4.41
CA ARG A 20 24.91 -26.29 -3.28
C ARG A 20 24.55 -24.81 -3.23
N ARG A 21 25.50 -23.91 -3.49
CA ARG A 21 25.24 -22.46 -3.56
C ARG A 21 24.31 -22.10 -4.70
N GLU A 22 24.51 -22.69 -5.87
CA GLU A 22 23.64 -22.49 -7.04
C GLU A 22 22.23 -23.03 -6.80
N GLN A 23 22.09 -24.23 -6.22
CA GLN A 23 20.79 -24.80 -5.84
C GLN A 23 20.07 -23.95 -4.78
N MET A 24 20.77 -23.44 -3.77
CA MET A 24 20.18 -22.51 -2.80
C MET A 24 19.74 -21.21 -3.46
N ASN A 25 20.53 -20.66 -4.39
CA ASN A 25 20.15 -19.46 -5.13
C ASN A 25 18.92 -19.69 -6.01
N ILE A 26 18.81 -20.85 -6.68
CA ILE A 26 17.62 -21.23 -7.46
C ILE A 26 16.40 -21.36 -6.54
N SER A 27 16.56 -22.02 -5.39
CA SER A 27 15.50 -22.17 -4.40
C SER A 27 15.04 -20.83 -3.80
N MET A 28 15.97 -19.91 -3.54
CA MET A 28 15.68 -18.60 -2.99
C MET A 28 15.02 -17.68 -4.03
N ASN A 29 15.48 -17.72 -5.28
CA ASN A 29 14.85 -17.00 -6.40
C ASN A 29 13.43 -17.51 -6.66
N ALA A 30 13.22 -18.83 -6.66
CA ALA A 30 11.88 -19.42 -6.82
C ALA A 30 10.94 -19.03 -5.67
N TRP A 31 11.45 -19.02 -4.43
CA TRP A 31 10.70 -18.55 -3.27
C TRP A 31 10.32 -17.06 -3.37
N LEU A 32 11.26 -16.21 -3.80
CA LEU A 32 11.02 -14.78 -3.97
C LEU A 32 9.97 -14.51 -5.06
N LEU A 33 10.06 -15.22 -6.20
CA LEU A 33 9.05 -15.13 -7.25
C LEU A 33 7.68 -15.55 -6.75
N GLY A 34 7.61 -16.64 -5.97
CA GLY A 34 6.37 -17.05 -5.31
C GLY A 34 5.77 -15.96 -4.42
N LYS A 35 6.60 -15.27 -3.62
CA LYS A 35 6.14 -14.15 -2.79
C LYS A 35 5.67 -12.95 -3.59
N ILE A 36 6.34 -12.64 -4.70
CA ILE A 36 5.92 -11.57 -5.62
C ILE A 36 4.57 -11.91 -6.24
N ASP A 37 4.36 -13.17 -6.63
CA ASP A 37 3.09 -13.59 -7.21
C ASP A 37 1.96 -13.59 -6.18
N ASP A 38 2.18 -14.10 -4.97
CA ASP A 38 1.23 -14.00 -3.83
C ASP A 38 0.80 -12.55 -3.58
N TYR A 39 1.78 -11.62 -3.58
CA TYR A 39 1.53 -10.19 -3.42
C TYR A 39 0.67 -9.64 -4.55
N LYS A 40 1.01 -9.94 -5.82
CA LYS A 40 0.22 -9.50 -6.99
C LYS A 40 -1.21 -10.00 -6.93
N PHE A 41 -1.44 -11.24 -6.50
CA PHE A 41 -2.79 -11.77 -6.31
C PHE A 41 -3.54 -11.02 -5.20
N SER A 42 -2.90 -10.81 -4.06
CA SER A 42 -3.49 -10.09 -2.92
C SER A 42 -3.87 -8.64 -3.28
N VAL A 43 -3.02 -7.93 -4.02
CA VAL A 43 -3.30 -6.56 -4.45
C VAL A 43 -4.47 -6.51 -5.44
N ARG A 44 -4.57 -7.48 -6.35
CA ARG A 44 -5.71 -7.56 -7.29
C ARG A 44 -7.02 -7.74 -6.56
N ASP A 45 -7.07 -8.63 -5.57
CA ASP A 45 -8.27 -8.87 -4.76
C ASP A 45 -8.65 -7.61 -3.96
N ALA A 46 -7.67 -7.00 -3.28
CA ALA A 46 -7.87 -5.73 -2.57
C ALA A 46 -8.33 -4.59 -3.50
N THR A 47 -7.85 -4.57 -4.74
CA THR A 47 -8.25 -3.59 -5.77
C THR A 47 -9.72 -3.77 -6.16
N VAL A 48 -10.18 -5.01 -6.31
CA VAL A 48 -11.60 -5.30 -6.60
C VAL A 48 -12.47 -4.81 -5.46
N ASP A 49 -12.14 -5.18 -4.23
CA ASP A 49 -12.85 -4.73 -3.03
C ASP A 49 -12.90 -3.20 -2.92
N PHE A 50 -11.77 -2.54 -3.21
CA PHE A 50 -11.68 -1.08 -3.24
C PHE A 50 -12.71 -0.48 -4.21
N TYR A 51 -12.75 -0.96 -5.46
CA TYR A 51 -13.68 -0.43 -6.45
C TYR A 51 -15.14 -0.76 -6.15
N MET A 52 -15.41 -1.93 -5.57
CA MET A 52 -16.77 -2.28 -5.12
C MET A 52 -17.25 -1.36 -3.99
N ALA A 53 -16.38 -1.06 -3.03
CA ALA A 53 -16.69 -0.13 -1.95
C ALA A 53 -16.83 1.31 -2.46
N GLU A 54 -15.98 1.74 -3.40
CA GLU A 54 -16.08 3.05 -4.04
C GLU A 54 -17.40 3.22 -4.82
N ALA A 55 -17.77 2.21 -5.61
CA ALA A 55 -19.03 2.22 -6.36
C ALA A 55 -20.24 2.30 -5.42
N SER A 56 -20.18 1.61 -4.28
CA SER A 56 -21.23 1.67 -3.25
C SER A 56 -21.31 3.05 -2.59
N LEU A 57 -20.17 3.70 -2.35
CA LEU A 57 -20.10 5.05 -1.79
C LEU A 57 -20.71 6.10 -2.72
N ARG A 58 -20.57 5.93 -4.04
CA ARG A 58 -21.09 6.86 -5.06
C ARG A 58 -22.61 6.89 -5.17
N ARG A 59 -23.30 5.90 -4.59
CA ARG A 59 -24.76 5.82 -4.68
C ARG A 59 -25.44 6.93 -3.87
N PRO A 60 -26.57 7.48 -4.34
CA PRO A 60 -27.36 8.46 -3.58
C PRO A 60 -27.77 7.94 -2.20
N GLU A 61 -28.23 6.68 -2.13
CA GLU A 61 -28.69 5.98 -0.94
C GLU A 61 -27.57 5.45 -0.03
N CYS A 62 -26.31 5.80 -0.31
CA CYS A 62 -25.22 5.40 0.57
C CYS A 62 -25.37 6.04 1.96
N ASN A 63 -24.85 5.32 2.95
CA ASN A 63 -24.95 5.68 4.36
C ASN A 63 -23.57 5.58 5.02
N ILE A 64 -23.48 5.97 6.30
CA ILE A 64 -22.22 6.01 7.02
C ILE A 64 -21.48 4.66 7.07
N ASN A 65 -22.18 3.53 6.98
CA ASN A 65 -21.54 2.21 6.95
C ASN A 65 -20.80 1.97 5.63
N HIS A 66 -21.33 2.47 4.51
CA HIS A 66 -20.64 2.44 3.22
C HIS A 66 -19.37 3.29 3.26
N LEU A 67 -19.42 4.46 3.90
CA LEU A 67 -18.25 5.32 4.12
C LEU A 67 -17.18 4.62 4.98
N LYS A 68 -17.57 4.02 6.11
CA LYS A 68 -16.66 3.25 6.97
C LYS A 68 -16.03 2.07 6.22
N ARG A 69 -16.84 1.32 5.46
CA ARG A 69 -16.35 0.21 4.64
C ARG A 69 -15.34 0.68 3.60
N TYR A 70 -15.65 1.74 2.86
CA TYR A 70 -14.75 2.30 1.86
C TYR A 70 -13.42 2.74 2.49
N ASN A 71 -13.46 3.44 3.63
CA ASN A 71 -12.27 3.82 4.36
C ASN A 71 -11.43 2.61 4.77
N ASN A 72 -12.05 1.60 5.38
CA ASN A 72 -11.35 0.41 5.88
C ASN A 72 -10.71 -0.40 4.76
N VAL A 73 -11.45 -0.67 3.69
CA VAL A 73 -10.93 -1.41 2.52
C VAL A 73 -9.76 -0.66 1.87
N SER A 74 -9.89 0.66 1.73
CA SER A 74 -8.83 1.49 1.15
C SER A 74 -7.57 1.51 2.02
N LEU A 75 -7.71 1.58 3.35
CA LEU A 75 -6.58 1.50 4.28
C LEU A 75 -5.95 0.11 4.28
N ASN A 76 -6.75 -0.96 4.22
CA ASN A 76 -6.23 -2.32 4.12
C ASN A 76 -5.42 -2.52 2.84
N MET A 77 -5.91 -2.01 1.70
CA MET A 77 -5.18 -2.05 0.44
C MET A 77 -3.86 -1.26 0.53
N ALA A 78 -3.89 -0.06 1.12
CA ALA A 78 -2.68 0.72 1.32
C ALA A 78 -1.68 -0.05 2.20
N ASN A 79 -2.10 -0.53 3.37
CA ASN A 79 -1.24 -1.27 4.30
C ASN A 79 -0.65 -2.53 3.65
N LEU A 80 -1.43 -3.25 2.84
CA LEU A 80 -0.93 -4.38 2.07
C LEU A 80 0.25 -3.98 1.17
N CYS A 81 0.16 -2.84 0.48
CA CYS A 81 1.26 -2.34 -0.34
C CYS A 81 2.48 -1.97 0.52
N LEU A 82 2.27 -1.26 1.63
CA LEU A 82 3.35 -0.86 2.54
C LEU A 82 4.08 -2.06 3.14
N GLU A 83 3.35 -3.07 3.62
CA GLU A 83 3.90 -4.30 4.21
C GLU A 83 4.76 -5.09 3.22
N ASN A 84 4.52 -4.92 1.92
CA ASN A 84 5.29 -5.57 0.84
C ASN A 84 6.35 -4.64 0.21
N GLY A 85 6.55 -3.44 0.77
CA GLY A 85 7.56 -2.48 0.29
C GLY A 85 7.17 -1.75 -1.01
N ASP A 86 5.90 -1.79 -1.41
CA ASP A 86 5.38 -1.02 -2.55
C ASP A 86 4.86 0.35 -2.08
N ASP A 87 5.81 1.25 -1.85
CA ASP A 87 5.58 2.60 -1.36
C ASP A 87 4.76 3.47 -2.34
N GLU A 88 4.98 3.28 -3.64
CA GLU A 88 4.26 4.00 -4.69
C GLU A 88 2.77 3.62 -4.67
N SER A 89 2.45 2.32 -4.63
CA SER A 89 1.06 1.86 -4.55
C SER A 89 0.41 2.22 -3.21
N TYR A 90 1.16 2.24 -2.11
CA TYR A 90 0.68 2.73 -0.80
C TYR A 90 0.23 4.20 -0.89
N LEU A 91 1.11 5.08 -1.39
CA LEU A 91 0.82 6.50 -1.54
C LEU A 91 -0.31 6.75 -2.54
N HIS A 92 -0.37 5.97 -3.62
CA HIS A 92 -1.44 6.05 -4.60
C HIS A 92 -2.81 5.72 -3.98
N ALA A 93 -2.90 4.60 -3.25
CA ALA A 93 -4.13 4.17 -2.59
C ALA A 93 -4.61 5.20 -1.56
N LEU A 94 -3.70 5.70 -0.70
CA LEU A 94 -4.02 6.74 0.28
C LEU A 94 -4.45 8.05 -0.37
N SER A 95 -3.74 8.50 -1.41
CA SER A 95 -4.08 9.74 -2.12
C SER A 95 -5.46 9.66 -2.76
N LYS A 96 -5.81 8.50 -3.32
CA LYS A 96 -7.13 8.27 -3.93
C LYS A 96 -8.24 8.28 -2.88
N LEU A 97 -8.05 7.58 -1.75
CA LEU A 97 -8.96 7.61 -0.61
C LEU A 97 -9.15 9.05 -0.09
N HIS A 98 -8.04 9.75 0.17
CA HIS A 98 -8.03 11.10 0.71
C HIS A 98 -8.83 12.07 -0.18
N ASN A 99 -8.56 12.03 -1.50
CA ASN A 99 -9.28 12.86 -2.47
C ASN A 99 -10.78 12.55 -2.51
N ARG A 100 -11.16 11.28 -2.42
CA ARG A 100 -12.58 10.90 -2.37
C ARG A 100 -13.26 11.40 -1.10
N LEU A 101 -12.58 11.35 0.03
CA LEU A 101 -13.12 11.87 1.29
C LEU A 101 -13.34 13.39 1.22
N ILE A 102 -12.43 14.15 0.60
CA ILE A 102 -12.64 15.59 0.37
C ILE A 102 -13.90 15.85 -0.46
N VAL A 103 -14.15 15.04 -1.49
CA VAL A 103 -15.39 15.14 -2.29
C VAL A 103 -16.62 14.94 -1.42
N GLU A 104 -16.62 13.93 -0.54
CA GLU A 104 -17.77 13.67 0.35
C GLU A 104 -17.96 14.75 1.44
N ILE A 105 -16.88 15.34 1.97
CA ILE A 105 -16.95 16.47 2.92
C ILE A 105 -17.71 17.65 2.30
N ASN A 106 -17.45 17.90 1.02
CA ASN A 106 -18.01 19.03 0.27
C ASN A 106 -19.33 18.70 -0.43
N ASN A 107 -19.86 17.48 -0.29
CA ASN A 107 -21.08 17.07 -0.95
C ASN A 107 -22.32 17.57 -0.17
N PRO A 108 -23.10 18.52 -0.71
CA PRO A 108 -24.27 19.06 -0.01
C PRO A 108 -25.43 18.06 0.12
N GLN A 109 -25.43 16.98 -0.66
CA GLN A 109 -26.43 15.92 -0.58
C GLN A 109 -26.19 14.99 0.62
N ARG A 110 -25.00 15.03 1.21
CA ARG A 110 -24.66 14.21 2.38
C ARG A 110 -25.10 14.91 3.66
N CYS A 111 -25.66 14.16 4.60
CA CYS A 111 -26.01 14.69 5.90
C CYS A 111 -24.76 15.11 6.69
N GLN A 112 -24.94 15.99 7.68
CA GLN A 112 -23.83 16.56 8.45
C GLN A 112 -22.95 15.49 9.10
N LEU A 113 -23.54 14.46 9.72
CA LEU A 113 -22.79 13.38 10.35
C LEU A 113 -21.86 12.65 9.36
N PHE A 114 -22.33 12.43 8.13
CA PHE A 114 -21.54 11.79 7.07
C PHE A 114 -20.35 12.66 6.66
N ARG A 115 -20.57 13.98 6.52
CA ARG A 115 -19.53 14.94 6.17
C ARG A 115 -18.49 15.08 7.28
N VAL A 116 -18.91 15.14 8.54
CA VAL A 116 -18.02 15.15 9.71
C VAL A 116 -17.19 13.87 9.79
N GLN A 117 -17.80 12.70 9.58
CA GLN A 117 -17.07 11.44 9.57
C GLN A 117 -16.03 11.39 8.43
N SER A 118 -16.40 11.88 7.24
CA SER A 118 -15.50 11.98 6.10
C SER A 118 -14.30 12.88 6.41
N TYR A 119 -14.53 13.98 7.15
CA TYR A 119 -13.46 14.87 7.61
C TYR A 119 -12.49 14.20 8.57
N HIS A 120 -12.98 13.45 9.56
CA HIS A 120 -12.10 12.71 10.47
C HIS A 120 -11.23 11.70 9.72
N PHE A 121 -11.82 10.97 8.76
CA PHE A 121 -11.06 10.06 7.90
C PHE A 121 -10.06 10.80 7.00
N ALA A 122 -10.44 11.96 6.44
CA ALA A 122 -9.56 12.73 5.57
C ALA A 122 -8.35 13.29 6.34
N ARG A 123 -8.56 13.72 7.60
CA ARG A 123 -7.45 14.12 8.48
C ARG A 123 -6.51 12.97 8.80
N HIS A 124 -7.06 11.81 9.13
CA HIS A 124 -6.23 10.63 9.42
C HIS A 124 -5.39 10.24 8.20
N THR A 125 -6.00 10.19 7.02
CA THR A 125 -5.29 9.86 5.77
C THR A 125 -4.24 10.90 5.42
N LEU A 126 -4.50 12.19 5.66
CA LEU A 126 -3.50 13.26 5.50
C LEU A 126 -2.29 13.02 6.41
N THR A 127 -2.51 12.66 7.68
CA THR A 127 -1.43 12.35 8.61
C THR A 127 -0.54 11.21 8.08
N LEU A 128 -1.15 10.13 7.59
CA LEU A 128 -0.42 8.99 7.02
C LEU A 128 0.42 9.39 5.79
N ILE A 129 -0.18 10.14 4.86
CA ILE A 129 0.52 10.64 3.65
C ILE A 129 1.71 11.52 4.06
N CYS A 130 1.51 12.47 4.97
CA CYS A 130 2.58 13.36 5.44
C CYS A 130 3.69 12.59 6.15
N GLN A 131 3.36 11.58 6.96
CA GLN A 131 4.34 10.73 7.63
C GLN A 131 5.20 9.97 6.62
N LYS A 132 4.59 9.41 5.57
CA LYS A 132 5.33 8.69 4.54
C LYS A 132 6.28 9.59 3.77
N TYR A 133 5.81 10.75 3.31
CA TYR A 133 6.68 11.72 2.64
C TYR A 133 7.81 12.26 3.54
N ALA A 134 7.54 12.44 4.84
CA ALA A 134 8.57 12.80 5.81
C ALA A 134 9.66 11.72 5.91
N MET A 135 9.27 10.45 5.95
CA MET A 135 10.22 9.31 5.97
C MET A 135 11.05 9.22 4.67
N GLU A 136 10.48 9.59 3.54
CA GLU A 136 11.17 9.65 2.23
C GLU A 136 12.00 10.92 2.05
N GLY A 137 11.96 11.86 3.00
CA GLY A 137 12.66 13.15 2.90
C GLY A 137 12.04 14.14 1.92
N THR A 138 10.80 13.92 1.47
CA THR A 138 10.09 14.75 0.46
C THR A 138 9.10 15.71 1.12
N TRP A 139 9.60 16.57 2.00
CA TRP A 139 8.81 17.50 2.82
C TRP A 139 7.96 18.48 2.01
N GLU A 140 8.38 18.84 0.80
CA GLU A 140 7.65 19.72 -0.11
C GLU A 140 6.31 19.09 -0.53
N LYS A 141 6.29 17.77 -0.77
CA LYS A 141 5.07 17.03 -1.11
C LYS A 141 4.12 16.98 0.08
N ALA A 142 4.63 16.72 1.29
CA ALA A 142 3.83 16.75 2.52
C ALA A 142 3.18 18.12 2.73
N ASN A 143 3.94 19.21 2.57
CA ASN A 143 3.44 20.58 2.68
C ASN A 143 2.40 20.90 1.60
N ALA A 144 2.57 20.41 0.37
CA ALA A 144 1.60 20.59 -0.70
C ALA A 144 0.26 19.92 -0.36
N PHE A 145 0.26 18.69 0.16
CA PHE A 145 -0.95 17.99 0.59
C PHE A 145 -1.67 18.72 1.73
N GLN A 146 -0.94 19.23 2.72
CA GLN A 146 -1.54 20.00 3.82
C GLN A 146 -2.20 21.28 3.32
N LYS A 147 -1.52 22.02 2.43
CA LYS A 147 -2.06 23.24 1.83
C LYS A 147 -3.30 22.95 0.98
N ASP A 148 -3.29 21.88 0.19
CA ASP A 148 -4.46 21.45 -0.61
C ASP A 148 -5.65 21.12 0.29
N PHE A 149 -5.42 20.37 1.37
CA PHE A 149 -6.46 20.01 2.32
C PHE A 149 -7.13 21.24 2.94
N VAL A 150 -6.34 22.18 3.47
CA VAL A 150 -6.87 23.41 4.07
C VAL A 150 -7.62 24.27 3.06
N LYS A 151 -7.18 24.30 1.80
CA LYS A 151 -7.84 25.05 0.72
C LYS A 151 -9.19 24.44 0.33
N ARG A 152 -9.30 23.11 0.32
CA ARG A 152 -10.48 22.39 -0.19
C ARG A 152 -11.49 22.04 0.89
N VAL A 153 -11.11 22.06 2.16
CA VAL A 153 -12.00 21.73 3.27
C VAL A 153 -12.37 23.02 4.00
N PRO A 154 -13.63 23.49 3.88
CA PRO A 154 -14.07 24.71 4.54
C PRO A 154 -14.02 24.52 6.07
N PHE A 155 -13.62 25.56 6.78
CA PHE A 155 -13.47 25.58 8.25
C PHE A 155 -14.81 25.54 9.02
N GLN A 156 -15.91 25.14 8.37
CA GLN A 156 -17.29 25.33 8.85
C GLN A 156 -18.10 24.01 8.95
N LEU A 157 -17.46 22.90 9.35
CA LEU A 157 -18.21 21.68 9.71
C LEU A 157 -18.96 21.83 11.03
#